data_AF-A0A1Q2MIN7-F1
#
_entry.id   AF-A0A1Q2MIN7-F1
#
_cell.length_a   1.000
_cell.length_b   1.000
_cell.length_c   1.000
_cell.angle_alpha   90.00
_cell.angle_beta   90.00
_cell.angle_gamma   90.00
#
_symmetry.space_group_name_H-M   'P 1'
#
loop_
_entity.id
_entity.type
_entity.pdbx_description
1 polymer ?
#
loop_
_entity_poly.entity_id
_entity_poly.type
_entity_poly.pdbx_seq_one_letter_code
_entity_poly.pdbx_strand_id
1 'polypeptide(L)'
;MIISKIQAVIYLKLILAFFTLAGGCRGSQPRAFIDGGRGRLDNGTVKIAADKKFGGAIIWASQSGSDKNMINNHDKGRQIQQSYYAGKSLDRKQDGQSESWSPWPWNPVQAGNFDGDRSIVLNFECLEDNTMLYSCCQPRLWDMNEELAKCRLHQWMSFEKGMDNVIRVKNTIECFRGSDDIWGPPQARSQELPAVYAIRSMSKLVIYDGDKPWRNKPLTTVKYGPDDDWIWTRQSPTEPWAACIDPKTGIGLGIYSPETGKTWNMGWVGSAGGGGEFDAATMHFAPLAQWKLGPDSSKSYTYWIIIGKLEVIREKVYNLHFKFNAEDKP
;
A
#
# COMPACT_ATOMS: atom_id res chain seq x y z
N MET A 1 -58.00 -55.41 -49.23
CA MET A 1 -57.30 -54.28 -48.57
C MET A 1 -57.54 -54.42 -47.07
N ILE A 2 -56.62 -55.04 -46.31
CA ILE A 2 -55.43 -54.43 -45.68
C ILE A 2 -55.90 -53.47 -44.56
N ILE A 3 -56.03 -53.87 -43.27
CA ILE A 3 -55.01 -54.25 -42.24
C ILE A 3 -54.17 -53.02 -41.81
N SER A 4 -53.98 -52.60 -40.53
CA SER A 4 -54.42 -53.03 -39.17
C SER A 4 -54.89 -51.78 -38.35
N LYS A 5 -55.38 -51.74 -37.08
CA LYS A 5 -55.56 -52.64 -35.91
C LYS A 5 -54.35 -52.84 -34.95
N ILE A 6 -54.35 -52.22 -33.74
CA ILE A 6 -53.95 -52.75 -32.37
C ILE A 6 -53.63 -51.65 -31.31
N GLN A 7 -54.34 -51.68 -30.16
CA GLN A 7 -53.99 -51.32 -28.73
C GLN A 7 -53.29 -49.98 -28.32
N ALA A 8 -53.20 -49.57 -27.03
CA ALA A 8 -54.13 -49.63 -25.86
C ALA A 8 -53.56 -48.87 -24.61
N VAL A 9 -54.46 -48.45 -23.71
CA VAL A 9 -54.30 -48.23 -22.24
C VAL A 9 -53.30 -47.18 -21.67
N ILE A 10 -53.92 -46.21 -20.99
CA ILE A 10 -53.50 -45.39 -19.82
C ILE A 10 -52.23 -45.85 -19.06
N TYR A 11 -51.34 -44.91 -18.71
CA TYR A 11 -50.64 -44.94 -17.41
C TYR A 11 -50.28 -43.53 -16.88
N LEU A 12 -50.35 -43.39 -15.55
CA LEU A 12 -49.97 -42.19 -14.79
C LEU A 12 -48.45 -41.94 -14.86
N LYS A 13 -48.01 -40.69 -15.05
CA LYS A 13 -46.59 -40.31 -14.95
C LYS A 13 -46.35 -39.26 -13.87
N LEU A 14 -45.43 -39.55 -12.96
CA LEU A 14 -44.84 -38.54 -12.08
C LEU A 14 -44.03 -37.56 -12.93
N ILE A 15 -44.18 -36.26 -12.67
CA ILE A 15 -43.24 -35.25 -13.15
C ILE A 15 -42.11 -35.17 -12.12
N LEU A 16 -41.00 -35.84 -12.40
CA LEU A 16 -39.75 -35.58 -11.68
C LEU A 16 -39.25 -34.19 -12.08
N ALA A 17 -39.45 -33.21 -11.20
CA ALA A 17 -38.81 -31.91 -11.31
C ALA A 17 -37.31 -32.05 -11.03
N PHE A 18 -36.52 -32.34 -12.08
CA PHE A 18 -35.07 -32.24 -12.04
C PHE A 18 -34.68 -30.76 -11.86
N PHE A 19 -34.63 -30.33 -10.59
CA PHE A 19 -33.82 -29.17 -10.22
C PHE A 19 -32.36 -29.54 -10.44
N THR A 20 -31.86 -29.23 -11.63
CA THR A 20 -30.43 -29.07 -11.85
C THR A 20 -29.97 -27.92 -10.97
N LEU A 21 -29.45 -28.28 -9.80
CA LEU A 21 -28.60 -27.42 -8.99
C LEU A 21 -27.34 -27.12 -9.80
N ALA A 22 -27.47 -26.12 -10.68
CA ALA A 22 -26.36 -25.39 -11.25
C ALA A 22 -25.67 -24.66 -10.08
N GLY A 23 -24.87 -25.42 -9.33
CA GLY A 23 -23.97 -24.95 -8.29
C GLY A 23 -22.85 -24.13 -8.91
N GLY A 24 -23.21 -23.04 -9.57
CA GLY A 24 -22.26 -22.05 -10.05
C GLY A 24 -21.47 -21.56 -8.85
N CYS A 25 -20.16 -21.72 -8.90
CA CYS A 25 -19.25 -21.13 -7.94
C CYS A 25 -19.44 -19.62 -7.97
N ARG A 26 -20.32 -19.10 -7.11
CA ARG A 26 -20.25 -17.72 -6.64
C ARG A 26 -18.89 -17.61 -5.98
N GLY A 27 -17.91 -17.08 -6.72
CA GLY A 27 -16.60 -16.77 -6.18
C GLY A 27 -16.79 -16.02 -4.86
N SER A 28 -16.10 -16.47 -3.82
CA SER A 28 -16.22 -15.87 -2.49
C SER A 28 -16.00 -14.37 -2.62
N GLN A 29 -17.00 -13.57 -2.22
CA GLN A 29 -16.88 -12.12 -2.23
C GLN A 29 -15.57 -11.72 -1.51
N PRO A 30 -14.82 -10.73 -2.02
CA PRO A 30 -13.57 -10.29 -1.39
C PRO A 30 -13.81 -10.00 0.09
N ARG A 31 -13.05 -10.66 0.97
CA ARG A 31 -13.32 -10.61 2.41
C ARG A 31 -12.12 -10.14 3.21
N ALA A 32 -12.34 -9.06 3.95
CA ALA A 32 -11.58 -8.67 5.10
C ALA A 32 -11.82 -9.67 6.24
N PHE A 33 -10.77 -10.11 6.93
CA PHE A 33 -10.91 -10.84 8.19
C PHE A 33 -9.76 -10.52 9.13
N ILE A 34 -10.01 -10.57 10.43
CA ILE A 34 -9.01 -10.31 11.48
C ILE A 34 -8.83 -11.57 12.31
N ASP A 35 -7.58 -12.02 12.42
CA ASP A 35 -7.17 -13.19 13.19
C ASP A 35 -5.81 -12.89 13.85
N GLY A 36 -5.63 -13.28 15.12
CA GLY A 36 -4.39 -13.06 15.87
C GLY A 36 -3.91 -11.60 15.99
N GLY A 37 -4.77 -10.62 15.71
CA GLY A 37 -4.39 -9.19 15.60
C GLY A 37 -3.88 -8.77 14.22
N ARG A 38 -3.95 -9.65 13.20
CA ARG A 38 -3.63 -9.40 11.81
C ARG A 38 -4.90 -9.39 10.96
N GLY A 39 -5.17 -8.26 10.31
CA GLY A 39 -6.23 -8.10 9.34
C GLY A 39 -5.72 -8.46 7.95
N ARG A 40 -6.52 -9.18 7.16
CA ARG A 40 -6.16 -9.64 5.81
C ARG A 40 -7.30 -9.36 4.84
N LEU A 41 -6.97 -8.99 3.62
CA LEU A 41 -7.88 -8.88 2.48
C LEU A 41 -7.39 -9.85 1.41
N ASP A 42 -8.24 -10.78 1.00
CA ASP A 42 -7.97 -11.71 -0.10
C ASP A 42 -9.23 -11.84 -0.98
N ASN A 43 -9.02 -11.94 -2.30
CA ASN A 43 -10.09 -12.10 -3.29
C ASN A 43 -9.87 -13.27 -4.26
N GLY A 44 -8.86 -14.11 -4.03
CA GLY A 44 -8.47 -15.21 -4.92
C GLY A 44 -7.51 -14.81 -6.05
N THR A 45 -7.30 -13.51 -6.30
CA THR A 45 -6.27 -13.00 -7.25
C THR A 45 -5.08 -12.42 -6.50
N VAL A 46 -5.30 -11.53 -5.53
CA VAL A 46 -4.25 -10.88 -4.72
C VAL A 46 -4.63 -10.80 -3.24
N LYS A 47 -3.60 -10.70 -2.39
CA LYS A 47 -3.70 -10.72 -0.93
C LYS A 47 -2.87 -9.60 -0.31
N ILE A 48 -3.45 -8.84 0.61
CA ILE A 48 -2.71 -7.94 1.51
C ILE A 48 -3.04 -8.21 2.97
N ALA A 49 -2.17 -7.75 3.89
CA ALA A 49 -2.43 -7.79 5.33
C ALA A 49 -1.84 -6.60 6.07
N ALA A 50 -2.48 -6.23 7.17
CA ALA A 50 -2.03 -5.25 8.15
C ALA A 50 -2.04 -5.88 9.56
N ASP A 51 -1.19 -5.41 10.48
CA ASP A 51 -0.97 -6.08 11.78
C ASP A 51 -0.86 -5.08 12.93
N LYS A 52 -1.55 -5.37 14.05
CA LYS A 52 -1.53 -4.54 15.27
C LYS A 52 -0.14 -4.38 15.88
N LYS A 53 0.81 -5.29 15.61
CA LYS A 53 2.22 -5.19 16.03
C LYS A 53 2.99 -4.09 15.28
N PHE A 54 2.41 -3.53 14.23
CA PHE A 54 2.95 -2.46 13.39
C PHE A 54 1.91 -1.36 13.19
N GLY A 55 1.15 -1.02 14.25
CA GLY A 55 0.18 0.09 14.23
C GLY A 55 -0.99 -0.05 13.23
N GLY A 56 -1.15 -1.22 12.59
CA GLY A 56 -2.07 -1.40 11.49
C GLY A 56 -1.54 -0.90 10.13
N ALA A 57 -0.23 -0.67 9.98
CA ALA A 57 0.45 -0.54 8.69
C ALA A 57 0.34 -1.83 7.87
N ILE A 58 0.53 -1.74 6.55
CA ILE A 58 0.48 -2.90 5.65
C ILE A 58 1.83 -3.62 5.70
N ILE A 59 1.78 -4.86 6.18
CA ILE A 59 2.93 -5.76 6.37
C ILE A 59 2.96 -6.89 5.34
N TRP A 60 1.91 -7.10 4.54
CA TRP A 60 1.89 -8.13 3.50
C TRP A 60 1.31 -7.62 2.19
N ALA A 61 1.92 -8.03 1.09
CA ALA A 61 1.38 -7.97 -0.26
C ALA A 61 1.87 -9.19 -1.06
N SER A 62 0.97 -9.90 -1.75
CA SER A 62 1.31 -10.98 -2.67
C SER A 62 0.17 -11.28 -3.65
N GLN A 63 0.40 -12.15 -4.63
CA GLN A 63 -0.70 -12.88 -5.28
C GLN A 63 -1.42 -13.76 -4.23
N SER A 64 -2.70 -14.06 -4.46
CA SER A 64 -3.43 -15.00 -3.60
C SER A 64 -2.80 -16.39 -3.64
N GLY A 65 -3.00 -17.18 -2.58
CA GLY A 65 -2.36 -18.48 -2.39
C GLY A 65 -0.84 -18.46 -2.13
N SER A 66 -0.12 -17.39 -2.48
CA SER A 66 1.33 -17.32 -2.32
C SER A 66 1.79 -17.22 -0.86
N ASP A 67 2.88 -17.91 -0.57
CA ASP A 67 3.67 -17.92 0.66
C ASP A 67 4.74 -16.81 0.72
N LYS A 68 4.98 -16.10 -0.40
CA LYS A 68 6.02 -15.07 -0.52
C LYS A 68 5.43 -13.68 -0.34
N ASN A 69 5.90 -12.98 0.68
CA ASN A 69 5.60 -11.59 0.92
C ASN A 69 6.47 -10.68 0.03
N MET A 70 5.89 -9.60 -0.51
CA MET A 70 6.60 -8.55 -1.25
C MET A 70 7.12 -7.42 -0.34
N ILE A 71 6.64 -7.34 0.90
CA ILE A 71 6.90 -6.26 1.86
C ILE A 71 8.05 -6.68 2.79
N ASN A 72 8.97 -5.77 3.06
CA ASN A 72 9.97 -5.97 4.12
C ASN A 72 9.34 -5.65 5.49
N ASN A 73 9.78 -6.29 6.56
CA ASN A 73 9.28 -6.13 7.94
C ASN A 73 10.42 -6.25 8.97
N HIS A 74 11.66 -5.93 8.59
CA HIS A 74 12.84 -6.02 9.45
C HIS A 74 12.71 -5.16 10.74
N ASP A 75 12.08 -3.99 10.64
CA ASP A 75 11.90 -3.04 11.73
C ASP A 75 10.58 -2.25 11.59
N LYS A 76 10.41 -1.15 12.34
CA LYS A 76 9.23 -0.28 12.33
C LYS A 76 9.30 0.88 11.33
N GLY A 77 10.42 1.08 10.64
CA GLY A 77 10.52 2.02 9.53
C GLY A 77 10.02 1.39 8.22
N ARG A 78 10.13 0.07 8.10
CA ARG A 78 9.98 -0.64 6.81
C ARG A 78 8.66 -1.39 6.69
N GLN A 79 7.62 -0.71 6.21
CA GLN A 79 6.34 -1.29 5.79
C GLN A 79 5.85 -0.57 4.51
N ILE A 80 4.62 -0.85 4.02
CA ILE A 80 3.85 0.22 3.35
C ILE A 80 3.10 0.96 4.46
N GLN A 81 3.48 2.23 4.69
CA GLN A 81 2.99 2.96 5.84
C GLN A 81 2.94 4.48 5.68
N GLN A 82 2.24 5.13 6.60
CA GLN A 82 2.20 6.57 6.76
C GLN A 82 3.44 7.06 7.53
N SER A 83 4.17 8.01 6.94
CA SER A 83 5.24 8.79 7.56
C SER A 83 5.05 10.26 7.20
N TYR A 84 5.00 11.14 8.20
CA TYR A 84 4.75 12.57 8.00
C TYR A 84 5.81 13.42 8.69
N TYR A 85 5.94 14.69 8.28
CA TYR A 85 6.97 15.61 8.77
C TYR A 85 6.37 17.01 9.01
N ALA A 86 6.61 17.62 10.17
CA ALA A 86 6.09 18.97 10.48
C ALA A 86 7.07 19.87 11.26
N GLY A 87 6.83 21.19 11.15
CA GLY A 87 7.49 22.23 11.94
C GLY A 87 9.02 22.32 11.76
N LYS A 88 9.70 22.89 12.77
CA LYS A 88 11.17 22.99 12.87
C LYS A 88 11.80 21.61 13.07
N SER A 89 13.04 21.44 12.60
CA SER A 89 13.92 20.37 13.10
C SER A 89 14.53 20.83 14.43
N LEU A 90 14.54 19.97 15.45
CA LEU A 90 14.98 20.29 16.80
C LEU A 90 16.08 19.31 17.26
N ASP A 91 17.08 19.83 17.95
CA ASP A 91 17.96 19.02 18.79
C ASP A 91 17.28 18.82 20.14
N ARG A 92 16.99 17.56 20.46
CA ARG A 92 16.32 17.11 21.69
C ARG A 92 17.11 15.99 22.38
N LYS A 93 18.43 15.87 22.15
CA LYS A 93 19.24 14.80 22.78
C LYS A 93 19.18 14.82 24.31
N GLN A 94 19.00 15.99 24.92
CA GLN A 94 18.78 16.13 26.37
C GLN A 94 17.41 15.59 26.85
N ASP A 95 16.41 15.49 25.96
CA ASP A 95 15.10 14.87 26.21
C ASP A 95 15.09 13.36 25.91
N GLY A 96 16.21 12.78 25.45
CA GLY A 96 16.29 11.39 24.99
C GLY A 96 16.06 11.15 23.49
N GLN A 97 16.23 12.18 22.64
CA GLN A 97 16.27 11.99 21.18
C GLN A 97 17.47 11.14 20.76
N SER A 98 17.26 10.24 19.81
CA SER A 98 18.30 9.38 19.22
C SER A 98 19.39 10.21 18.52
N GLU A 99 20.66 9.93 18.79
CA GLU A 99 21.80 10.64 18.19
C GLU A 99 21.83 10.53 16.66
N SER A 100 21.40 9.39 16.12
CA SER A 100 21.28 9.16 14.67
C SER A 100 20.19 10.00 14.00
N TRP A 101 19.27 10.55 14.78
CA TRP A 101 18.12 11.33 14.34
C TRP A 101 18.06 12.66 15.08
N SER A 102 19.15 13.43 14.99
CA SER A 102 19.26 14.75 15.63
C SER A 102 20.07 15.74 14.78
N PRO A 103 19.56 16.95 14.48
CA PRO A 103 18.24 17.48 14.82
C PRO A 103 17.14 16.97 13.87
N TRP A 104 15.97 16.59 14.41
CA TRP A 104 14.86 16.01 13.64
C TRP A 104 13.55 16.81 13.78
N PRO A 105 12.71 16.87 12.74
CA PRO A 105 11.37 17.46 12.83
C PRO A 105 10.36 16.53 13.52
N TRP A 106 9.16 17.04 13.78
CA TRP A 106 8.04 16.20 14.21
C TRP A 106 7.74 15.13 13.16
N ASN A 107 8.04 13.86 13.46
CA ASN A 107 7.95 12.76 12.52
C ASN A 107 7.17 11.55 13.07
N PRO A 108 5.83 11.56 13.03
CA PRO A 108 5.02 10.39 13.32
C PRO A 108 5.20 9.29 12.26
N VAL A 109 5.46 8.06 12.71
CA VAL A 109 5.55 6.87 11.86
C VAL A 109 4.52 5.82 12.32
N GLN A 110 3.75 5.29 11.37
CA GLN A 110 2.57 4.47 11.68
C GLN A 110 2.87 3.21 12.48
N ALA A 111 3.95 2.50 12.16
CA ALA A 111 4.26 1.22 12.77
C ALA A 111 4.97 1.33 14.14
N GLY A 112 5.78 2.37 14.34
CA GLY A 112 6.61 2.53 15.53
C GLY A 112 7.73 3.55 15.40
N ASN A 113 8.65 3.58 16.38
CA ASN A 113 9.86 4.40 16.36
C ASN A 113 11.10 3.60 15.93
N PHE A 114 12.27 4.27 15.86
CA PHE A 114 13.55 3.65 15.54
C PHE A 114 13.94 2.54 16.53
N ASP A 115 13.67 2.74 17.83
CA ASP A 115 14.01 1.80 18.91
C ASP A 115 13.12 0.54 18.93
N GLY A 116 12.13 0.45 18.05
CA GLY A 116 11.32 -0.74 17.81
C GLY A 116 9.99 -0.79 18.56
N ASP A 117 9.68 0.22 19.38
CA ASP A 117 8.37 0.37 20.02
C ASP A 117 7.26 0.37 18.96
N ARG A 118 6.16 -0.34 19.21
CA ARG A 118 4.95 -0.23 18.37
C ARG A 118 4.13 1.02 18.71
N SER A 119 3.48 1.57 17.69
CA SER A 119 2.40 2.56 17.84
C SER A 119 1.16 1.99 18.55
N ILE A 120 0.35 2.87 19.15
CA ILE A 120 -0.86 2.49 19.90
C ILE A 120 -2.04 2.39 18.93
N VAL A 121 -2.50 1.16 18.67
CA VAL A 121 -3.71 0.92 17.86
C VAL A 121 -4.96 1.32 18.65
N LEU A 122 -5.68 2.32 18.14
CA LEU A 122 -6.93 2.84 18.71
C LEU A 122 -8.15 2.07 18.18
N ASN A 123 -8.14 1.69 16.90
CA ASN A 123 -9.18 0.86 16.29
C ASN A 123 -8.59 -0.02 15.18
N PHE A 124 -9.16 -1.21 14.96
CA PHE A 124 -8.76 -2.16 13.92
C PHE A 124 -9.88 -3.18 13.70
N GLU A 125 -10.62 -3.03 12.60
CA GLU A 125 -11.89 -3.72 12.36
C GLU A 125 -12.16 -3.96 10.87
N CYS A 126 -13.07 -4.90 10.58
CA CYS A 126 -13.61 -5.09 9.23
C CYS A 126 -14.89 -4.25 9.07
N LEU A 127 -14.98 -3.47 8.00
CA LEU A 127 -16.12 -2.62 7.66
C LEU A 127 -16.81 -3.11 6.37
N GLU A 128 -17.95 -2.49 6.03
CA GLU A 128 -18.69 -2.70 4.77
C GLU A 128 -18.97 -4.19 4.48
N ASP A 129 -19.71 -4.86 5.37
CA ASP A 129 -20.00 -6.31 5.34
C ASP A 129 -18.75 -7.21 5.20
N ASN A 130 -17.62 -6.73 5.71
CA ASN A 130 -16.28 -7.29 5.58
C ASN A 130 -15.67 -7.17 4.17
N THR A 131 -15.98 -6.12 3.41
CA THR A 131 -15.28 -5.83 2.13
C THR A 131 -14.13 -4.81 2.29
N MET A 132 -14.03 -4.17 3.47
CA MET A 132 -13.01 -3.20 3.82
C MET A 132 -12.31 -3.57 5.14
N LEU A 133 -11.00 -3.34 5.23
CA LEU A 133 -10.23 -3.40 6.48
C LEU A 133 -9.85 -1.96 6.90
N TYR A 134 -10.10 -1.62 8.16
CA TYR A 134 -9.79 -0.31 8.73
C TYR A 134 -8.78 -0.43 9.87
N SER A 135 -7.83 0.50 9.92
CA SER A 135 -6.92 0.69 11.05
C SER A 135 -6.83 2.18 11.45
N CYS A 136 -6.77 2.44 12.75
CA CYS A 136 -6.43 3.74 13.30
C CYS A 136 -5.46 3.59 14.47
N CYS A 137 -4.38 4.36 14.49
CA CYS A 137 -3.40 4.39 15.57
C CYS A 137 -3.04 5.82 16.00
N GLN A 138 -2.60 5.96 17.25
CA GLN A 138 -1.73 7.05 17.65
C GLN A 138 -0.28 6.59 17.43
N PRO A 139 0.48 7.23 16.51
CA PRO A 139 1.83 6.82 16.16
C PRO A 139 2.86 7.33 17.20
N ARG A 140 4.07 6.77 17.13
CA ARG A 140 5.23 7.31 17.85
C ARG A 140 6.01 8.29 16.99
N LEU A 141 6.77 9.17 17.64
CA LEU A 141 7.83 9.92 16.94
C LEU A 141 8.98 8.98 16.61
N TRP A 142 9.52 9.07 15.39
CA TRP A 142 10.59 8.20 14.91
C TRP A 142 11.88 8.32 15.73
N ASP A 143 12.22 9.55 16.11
CA ASP A 143 13.47 9.98 16.74
C ASP A 143 13.50 9.91 18.27
N MET A 144 12.37 9.58 18.90
CA MET A 144 12.21 9.58 20.36
C MET A 144 11.81 8.19 20.87
N ASN A 145 12.48 7.73 21.93
CA ASN A 145 12.02 6.58 22.69
C ASN A 145 10.71 6.91 23.43
N GLU A 146 9.76 5.98 23.49
CA GLU A 146 8.44 6.08 24.12
C GLU A 146 7.52 7.31 23.82
N GLU A 147 7.93 8.35 23.08
CA GLU A 147 7.07 9.52 22.84
C GLU A 147 5.96 9.23 21.79
N LEU A 148 4.70 9.43 22.20
CA LEU A 148 3.55 9.39 21.29
C LEU A 148 3.37 10.74 20.59
N ALA A 149 3.31 10.72 19.26
CA ALA A 149 2.97 11.91 18.51
C ALA A 149 1.51 12.32 18.77
N LYS A 150 1.25 13.63 18.85
CA LYS A 150 -0.11 14.19 19.01
C LYS A 150 -0.86 14.22 17.67
N CYS A 151 -1.13 13.04 17.11
CA CYS A 151 -2.00 12.85 15.94
C CYS A 151 -2.63 11.46 15.92
N ARG A 152 -3.67 11.27 15.09
CA ARG A 152 -4.18 9.94 14.71
C ARG A 152 -3.85 9.69 13.24
N LEU A 153 -3.44 8.46 12.93
CA LEU A 153 -3.29 7.99 11.55
C LEU A 153 -4.37 6.96 11.27
N HIS A 154 -5.19 7.23 10.26
CA HIS A 154 -6.30 6.39 9.81
C HIS A 154 -5.96 5.80 8.44
N GLN A 155 -6.36 4.56 8.20
CA GLN A 155 -6.11 3.84 6.95
C GLN A 155 -7.26 2.89 6.65
N TRP A 156 -7.88 3.06 5.49
CA TRP A 156 -8.93 2.19 4.96
C TRP A 156 -8.40 1.48 3.72
N MET A 157 -8.51 0.15 3.71
CA MET A 157 -8.03 -0.73 2.65
C MET A 157 -9.22 -1.51 2.07
N SER A 158 -9.38 -1.52 0.75
CA SER A 158 -10.39 -2.33 0.06
C SER A 158 -9.95 -2.62 -1.39
N PHE A 159 -10.57 -3.59 -2.04
CA PHE A 159 -10.32 -3.83 -3.48
C PHE A 159 -10.97 -2.73 -4.33
N GLU A 160 -10.25 -2.20 -5.31
CA GLU A 160 -10.80 -1.13 -6.16
C GLU A 160 -11.92 -1.70 -7.07
N LYS A 161 -13.09 -1.05 -7.05
CA LYS A 161 -14.30 -1.61 -7.67
C LYS A 161 -14.11 -1.85 -9.17
N GLY A 162 -14.20 -3.12 -9.56
CA GLY A 162 -14.01 -3.60 -10.93
C GLY A 162 -12.57 -4.00 -11.29
N MET A 163 -11.65 -4.04 -10.32
CA MET A 163 -10.25 -4.39 -10.53
C MET A 163 -9.81 -5.47 -9.54
N ASP A 164 -9.43 -6.62 -10.07
CA ASP A 164 -9.13 -7.86 -9.37
C ASP A 164 -7.75 -7.89 -8.70
N ASN A 165 -6.76 -7.21 -9.27
CA ASN A 165 -5.39 -7.17 -8.77
C ASN A 165 -4.98 -5.80 -8.20
N VAL A 166 -5.96 -4.96 -7.85
CA VAL A 166 -5.78 -3.59 -7.38
C VAL A 166 -6.45 -3.39 -6.02
N ILE A 167 -5.67 -2.92 -5.05
CA ILE A 167 -6.13 -2.50 -3.73
C ILE A 167 -6.13 -0.98 -3.70
N ARG A 168 -7.25 -0.38 -3.31
CA ARG A 168 -7.36 1.04 -2.95
C ARG A 168 -6.97 1.19 -1.48
N VAL A 169 -6.12 2.16 -1.17
CA VAL A 169 -5.84 2.57 0.20
C VAL A 169 -6.08 4.07 0.35
N LYS A 170 -7.01 4.43 1.24
CA LYS A 170 -7.23 5.82 1.67
C LYS A 170 -6.56 6.00 3.04
N ASN A 171 -5.78 7.06 3.19
CA ASN A 171 -5.16 7.46 4.45
C ASN A 171 -5.67 8.84 4.90
N THR A 172 -5.71 9.06 6.20
CA THR A 172 -6.00 10.38 6.81
C THR A 172 -5.14 10.57 8.07
N ILE A 173 -4.45 11.71 8.17
CA ILE A 173 -3.86 12.21 9.41
C ILE A 173 -4.79 13.23 10.07
N GLU A 174 -4.98 13.11 11.39
CA GLU A 174 -5.62 14.10 12.25
C GLU A 174 -4.61 14.59 13.31
N CYS A 175 -4.01 15.76 13.14
CA CYS A 175 -3.17 16.36 14.18
C CYS A 175 -4.02 16.88 15.35
N PHE A 176 -3.50 16.77 16.57
CA PHE A 176 -4.01 17.41 17.79
C PHE A 176 -2.86 17.98 18.64
N ARG A 177 -1.85 18.56 17.97
CA ARG A 177 -0.79 19.35 18.63
C ARG A 177 -1.35 20.68 19.13
N GLY A 178 -0.85 21.17 20.26
CA GLY A 178 -1.20 22.49 20.80
C GLY A 178 -0.62 23.62 19.95
N SER A 179 -1.23 24.81 20.03
CA SER A 179 -0.75 26.03 19.35
C SER A 179 0.60 26.54 19.85
N ASP A 180 1.02 26.04 21.01
CA ASP A 180 2.26 26.29 21.74
C ASP A 180 3.34 25.21 21.54
N ASP A 181 3.16 24.27 20.59
CA ASP A 181 4.08 23.14 20.43
C ASP A 181 5.52 23.55 20.03
N ILE A 182 6.49 22.75 20.49
CA ILE A 182 7.93 23.02 20.36
C ILE A 182 8.42 23.10 18.90
N TRP A 183 7.72 22.46 17.96
CA TRP A 183 8.05 22.48 16.54
C TRP A 183 7.56 23.78 15.87
N GLY A 184 6.65 24.51 16.50
CA GLY A 184 6.28 25.88 16.17
C GLY A 184 5.40 26.04 14.91
N PRO A 185 5.46 27.20 14.24
CA PRO A 185 4.51 27.52 13.17
C PRO A 185 4.61 26.55 11.98
N PRO A 186 3.49 26.28 11.27
CA PRO A 186 3.45 25.23 10.23
C PRO A 186 4.40 25.48 9.07
N GLN A 187 5.39 24.60 8.89
CA GLN A 187 6.38 24.67 7.80
C GLN A 187 5.99 23.71 6.67
N ALA A 188 6.37 24.06 5.44
CA ALA A 188 6.23 23.14 4.31
C ALA A 188 7.31 22.05 4.43
N ARG A 189 6.87 20.80 4.42
CA ARG A 189 7.74 19.62 4.47
C ARG A 189 7.25 18.60 3.44
N SER A 190 8.19 17.86 2.84
CA SER A 190 7.90 16.65 2.08
C SER A 190 7.21 15.63 2.99
N GLN A 191 6.15 14.99 2.49
CA GLN A 191 5.46 13.87 3.14
C GLN A 191 5.61 12.63 2.26
N GLU A 192 5.67 11.43 2.84
CA GLU A 192 5.77 10.17 2.08
C GLU A 192 4.37 9.53 1.98
N LEU A 193 3.80 9.50 0.77
CA LEU A 193 2.37 9.32 0.55
C LEU A 193 2.03 8.12 -0.37
N PRO A 194 2.36 6.87 0.01
CA PRO A 194 2.92 6.43 1.29
C PRO A 194 4.45 6.29 1.25
N ALA A 195 5.08 5.93 2.37
CA ALA A 195 6.38 5.26 2.35
C ALA A 195 6.18 3.78 1.97
N VAL A 196 7.05 3.23 1.11
CA VAL A 196 6.94 1.84 0.61
C VAL A 196 8.28 1.13 0.76
N TYR A 197 8.33 0.12 1.64
CA TYR A 197 9.48 -0.76 1.81
C TYR A 197 9.20 -2.17 1.32
N ALA A 198 9.78 -2.52 0.18
CA ALA A 198 9.69 -3.83 -0.45
C ALA A 198 10.93 -4.68 -0.16
N ILE A 199 10.83 -6.00 -0.34
CA ILE A 199 11.97 -6.91 -0.16
C ILE A 199 13.04 -6.67 -1.25
N ARG A 200 14.33 -6.72 -0.88
CA ARG A 200 15.44 -6.35 -1.79
C ARG A 200 15.56 -7.25 -3.02
N SER A 201 15.00 -8.46 -2.98
CA SER A 201 15.00 -9.38 -4.12
C SER A 201 14.10 -8.92 -5.28
N MET A 202 13.14 -8.02 -5.04
CA MET A 202 12.46 -7.26 -6.09
C MET A 202 13.34 -6.10 -6.59
N SER A 203 14.55 -6.42 -7.06
CA SER A 203 15.62 -5.43 -7.25
C SER A 203 15.45 -4.47 -8.43
N LYS A 204 14.39 -4.60 -9.24
CA LYS A 204 14.15 -3.76 -10.42
C LYS A 204 13.02 -2.76 -10.14
N LEU A 205 13.36 -1.52 -9.81
CA LEU A 205 12.41 -0.40 -9.74
C LEU A 205 12.29 0.28 -11.10
N VAL A 206 11.05 0.55 -11.54
CA VAL A 206 10.76 1.22 -12.82
C VAL A 206 9.77 2.37 -12.66
N ILE A 207 9.90 3.34 -13.55
CA ILE A 207 9.09 4.56 -13.65
C ILE A 207 8.79 4.89 -15.12
N TYR A 208 7.88 5.84 -15.34
CA TYR A 208 7.88 6.63 -16.56
C TYR A 208 8.22 8.09 -16.25
N ASP A 209 9.26 8.60 -16.92
CA ASP A 209 9.87 9.93 -16.75
C ASP A 209 9.98 10.71 -18.07
N GLY A 210 9.47 10.14 -19.18
CA GLY A 210 9.56 10.74 -20.51
C GLY A 210 8.52 11.83 -20.79
N ASP A 211 8.62 12.44 -21.97
CA ASP A 211 7.88 13.63 -22.38
C ASP A 211 6.43 13.38 -22.85
N LYS A 212 6.01 12.12 -22.95
CA LYS A 212 4.71 11.69 -23.50
C LYS A 212 4.00 10.70 -22.55
N PRO A 213 3.62 11.16 -21.33
CA PRO A 213 2.90 10.33 -20.36
C PRO A 213 1.59 9.80 -20.93
N TRP A 214 1.15 8.65 -20.44
CA TRP A 214 -0.09 7.96 -20.84
C TRP A 214 -0.11 7.44 -22.28
N ARG A 215 0.98 7.61 -23.04
CA ARG A 215 1.13 7.14 -24.43
C ARG A 215 1.96 5.85 -24.58
N ASN A 216 2.00 5.04 -23.51
CA ASN A 216 2.68 3.73 -23.41
C ASN A 216 4.12 3.72 -23.96
N LYS A 217 4.86 4.81 -23.76
CA LYS A 217 6.27 4.94 -24.18
C LYS A 217 7.19 4.13 -23.25
N PRO A 218 8.42 3.76 -23.68
CA PRO A 218 9.32 2.92 -22.89
C PRO A 218 9.50 3.39 -21.44
N LEU A 219 9.62 2.45 -20.52
CA LEU A 219 9.82 2.71 -19.09
C LEU A 219 11.31 2.82 -18.77
N THR A 220 11.65 3.73 -17.87
CA THR A 220 13.00 3.84 -17.31
C THR A 220 13.12 2.90 -16.12
N THR A 221 14.18 2.10 -16.09
CA THR A 221 14.61 1.39 -14.88
C THR A 221 15.52 2.31 -14.10
N VAL A 222 15.21 2.56 -12.83
CA VAL A 222 16.02 3.42 -11.97
C VAL A 222 17.41 2.79 -11.83
N LYS A 223 18.45 3.55 -12.15
CA LYS A 223 19.85 3.10 -12.07
C LYS A 223 20.37 3.28 -10.65
N TYR A 224 21.27 2.38 -10.27
CA TYR A 224 21.87 2.26 -8.95
C TYR A 224 23.39 2.14 -9.14
N GLY A 225 24.14 3.14 -8.70
CA GLY A 225 25.59 3.14 -8.71
C GLY A 225 26.18 2.35 -7.53
N PRO A 226 27.37 1.76 -7.68
CA PRO A 226 28.14 1.27 -6.53
C PRO A 226 28.71 2.44 -5.71
N ASP A 227 28.86 3.62 -6.33
CA ASP A 227 29.40 4.86 -5.77
C ASP A 227 28.29 5.83 -5.29
N ASP A 228 27.03 5.38 -5.23
CA ASP A 228 25.92 6.17 -4.70
C ASP A 228 25.98 6.19 -3.16
N ASP A 229 26.81 7.07 -2.59
CA ASP A 229 27.01 7.30 -1.14
C ASP A 229 25.71 7.53 -0.34
N TRP A 230 24.60 7.83 -1.03
CA TRP A 230 23.32 8.15 -0.42
C TRP A 230 22.21 7.20 -0.90
N ILE A 231 21.71 6.39 0.04
CA ILE A 231 20.75 5.31 -0.21
C ILE A 231 19.43 5.74 -0.88
N TRP A 232 19.04 7.03 -0.86
CA TRP A 232 17.77 7.53 -1.42
C TRP A 232 17.98 8.57 -2.55
N THR A 233 17.99 8.11 -3.80
CA THR A 233 17.93 9.01 -4.98
C THR A 233 16.60 9.78 -5.04
N ARG A 234 16.58 10.93 -5.71
CA ARG A 234 15.34 11.61 -6.10
C ARG A 234 15.05 11.37 -7.57
N GLN A 235 13.85 10.88 -7.85
CA GLN A 235 13.34 10.65 -9.20
C GLN A 235 12.16 11.58 -9.48
N SER A 236 11.98 11.95 -10.75
CA SER A 236 10.94 12.91 -11.18
C SER A 236 10.03 12.32 -12.26
N PRO A 237 9.24 11.27 -11.93
CA PRO A 237 8.39 10.61 -12.91
C PRO A 237 7.27 11.53 -13.42
N THR A 238 6.91 11.35 -14.69
CA THR A 238 5.89 12.15 -15.41
C THR A 238 4.51 11.49 -15.44
N GLU A 239 4.44 10.17 -15.20
CA GLU A 239 3.24 9.46 -14.75
C GLU A 239 3.41 9.20 -13.22
N PRO A 240 2.45 9.53 -12.32
CA PRO A 240 2.63 9.43 -10.87
C PRO A 240 2.46 7.99 -10.34
N TRP A 241 3.29 7.07 -10.84
CA TRP A 241 3.45 5.71 -10.33
C TRP A 241 4.90 5.23 -10.43
N ALA A 242 5.19 4.19 -9.65
CA ALA A 242 6.41 3.40 -9.77
C ALA A 242 6.08 1.92 -9.52
N ALA A 243 6.94 1.01 -9.97
CA ALA A 243 6.79 -0.41 -9.67
C ALA A 243 8.12 -1.11 -9.35
N CYS A 244 8.10 -1.92 -8.30
CA CYS A 244 9.22 -2.67 -7.76
C CYS A 244 9.04 -4.16 -8.09
N ILE A 245 9.94 -4.72 -8.92
CA ILE A 245 9.74 -5.97 -9.66
C ILE A 245 10.86 -6.97 -9.36
N ASP A 246 10.51 -8.25 -9.15
CA ASP A 246 11.48 -9.35 -9.18
C ASP A 246 11.95 -9.58 -10.64
N PRO A 247 13.26 -9.38 -10.94
CA PRO A 247 13.77 -9.58 -12.29
C PRO A 247 13.73 -11.04 -12.77
N LYS A 248 13.52 -12.02 -11.88
CA LYS A 248 13.47 -13.46 -12.24
C LYS A 248 12.08 -13.88 -12.72
N THR A 249 11.01 -13.37 -12.11
CA THR A 249 9.61 -13.71 -12.48
C THR A 249 8.92 -12.62 -13.30
N GLY A 250 9.42 -11.38 -13.27
CA GLY A 250 8.75 -10.20 -13.85
C GLY A 250 7.54 -9.71 -13.03
N ILE A 251 7.26 -10.34 -11.88
CA ILE A 251 6.15 -10.03 -10.98
C ILE A 251 6.62 -9.08 -9.89
N GLY A 252 5.74 -8.21 -9.41
CA GLY A 252 6.02 -7.36 -8.26
C GLY A 252 4.86 -6.46 -7.86
N LEU A 253 5.24 -5.29 -7.34
CA LEU A 253 4.40 -4.35 -6.60
C LEU A 253 4.45 -2.95 -7.25
N GLY A 254 3.34 -2.51 -7.83
CA GLY A 254 3.13 -1.15 -8.33
C GLY A 254 2.41 -0.27 -7.31
N ILE A 255 2.76 1.01 -7.27
CA ILE A 255 2.10 2.04 -6.46
C ILE A 255 1.75 3.22 -7.38
N TYR A 256 0.46 3.58 -7.42
CA TYR A 256 -0.05 4.78 -8.11
C TYR A 256 -0.61 5.76 -7.08
N SER A 257 -0.08 6.98 -7.04
CA SER A 257 -0.44 8.01 -6.05
C SER A 257 -0.61 9.37 -6.74
N PRO A 258 -1.73 9.58 -7.47
CA PRO A 258 -1.94 10.77 -8.31
C PRO A 258 -2.15 12.07 -7.52
N GLU A 259 -2.41 11.98 -6.21
CA GLU A 259 -2.56 13.14 -5.31
C GLU A 259 -1.21 13.75 -4.87
N THR A 260 -0.10 13.32 -5.48
CA THR A 260 1.27 13.66 -5.10
C THR A 260 2.04 14.43 -6.17
N GLY A 261 3.20 14.98 -5.81
CA GLY A 261 4.02 15.78 -6.70
C GLY A 261 4.89 14.94 -7.64
N LYS A 262 5.50 15.61 -8.63
CA LYS A 262 6.47 15.02 -9.57
C LYS A 262 7.86 14.75 -8.94
N THR A 263 7.92 14.38 -7.67
CA THR A 263 9.18 14.07 -6.97
C THR A 263 8.96 12.88 -6.04
N TRP A 264 9.82 11.88 -6.19
CA TRP A 264 9.77 10.64 -5.42
C TRP A 264 11.14 10.37 -4.80
N ASN A 265 11.18 9.98 -3.53
CA ASN A 265 12.36 9.32 -2.96
C ASN A 265 12.39 7.88 -3.50
N MET A 266 13.55 7.38 -3.95
CA MET A 266 13.71 6.01 -4.47
C MET A 266 15.09 5.46 -4.18
N GLY A 267 15.20 4.23 -3.70
CA GLY A 267 16.50 3.65 -3.42
C GLY A 267 16.47 2.25 -2.80
N TRP A 268 17.58 1.86 -2.14
CA TRP A 268 17.77 0.50 -1.63
C TRP A 268 18.79 0.43 -0.49
N VAL A 269 18.78 -0.69 0.23
CA VAL A 269 19.83 -1.10 1.16
C VAL A 269 20.26 -2.53 0.79
N GLY A 270 21.56 -2.79 0.74
CA GLY A 270 22.15 -4.11 0.46
C GLY A 270 22.15 -4.54 -1.02
N SER A 271 22.74 -5.69 -1.29
CA SER A 271 23.01 -6.20 -2.64
C SER A 271 21.76 -6.57 -3.43
N ALA A 272 21.77 -6.33 -4.74
CA ALA A 272 20.63 -6.60 -5.62
C ALA A 272 20.29 -8.10 -5.70
N GLY A 273 19.00 -8.44 -5.58
CA GLY A 273 18.50 -9.81 -5.76
C GLY A 273 18.58 -10.71 -4.53
N GLY A 274 19.27 -10.29 -3.45
CA GLY A 274 19.15 -10.87 -2.11
C GLY A 274 18.06 -10.18 -1.30
N GLY A 275 17.79 -10.66 -0.07
CA GLY A 275 16.85 -10.04 0.88
C GLY A 275 15.37 -10.40 0.67
N GLY A 276 14.79 -11.02 1.70
CA GLY A 276 13.37 -11.31 1.87
C GLY A 276 12.69 -10.40 2.90
N GLU A 277 11.66 -10.94 3.56
CA GLU A 277 10.78 -10.16 4.47
C GLU A 277 11.53 -9.57 5.67
N PHE A 278 12.32 -10.37 6.41
CA PHE A 278 12.95 -9.93 7.67
C PHE A 278 14.42 -9.52 7.52
N ASP A 279 14.93 -9.38 6.30
CA ASP A 279 16.33 -9.01 6.06
C ASP A 279 16.57 -7.50 6.19
N ALA A 280 17.77 -7.14 6.65
CA ALA A 280 18.23 -5.74 6.70
C ALA A 280 18.40 -5.09 5.31
N ALA A 281 18.26 -5.86 4.23
CA ALA A 281 18.29 -5.37 2.85
C ALA A 281 16.87 -5.12 2.32
N THR A 282 16.60 -3.93 1.78
CA THR A 282 15.25 -3.51 1.34
C THR A 282 15.29 -2.64 0.06
N MET A 283 14.17 -2.52 -0.65
CA MET A 283 13.89 -1.49 -1.64
C MET A 283 12.98 -0.42 -1.04
N HIS A 284 13.28 0.86 -1.25
CA HIS A 284 12.42 1.97 -0.85
C HIS A 284 11.91 2.75 -2.07
N PHE A 285 10.64 3.16 -2.04
CA PHE A 285 10.13 4.21 -2.90
C PHE A 285 8.97 4.97 -2.23
N ALA A 286 8.96 6.29 -2.34
CA ALA A 286 7.92 7.13 -1.74
C ALA A 286 7.58 8.31 -2.67
N PRO A 287 6.34 8.42 -3.19
CA PRO A 287 5.84 9.65 -3.78
C PRO A 287 5.76 10.77 -2.75
N LEU A 288 6.17 11.98 -3.13
CA LEU A 288 6.23 13.12 -2.21
C LEU A 288 5.20 14.21 -2.55
N ALA A 289 4.59 14.78 -1.51
CA ALA A 289 3.89 16.06 -1.61
C ALA A 289 4.39 17.06 -0.55
N GLN A 290 4.25 18.35 -0.82
CA GLN A 290 4.58 19.42 0.13
C GLN A 290 3.33 19.81 0.94
N TRP A 291 3.29 19.42 2.22
CA TRP A 291 2.22 19.82 3.13
C TRP A 291 2.75 20.75 4.23
N LYS A 292 1.90 21.68 4.68
CA LYS A 292 2.10 22.51 5.87
C LYS A 292 1.26 21.95 7.02
N LEU A 293 1.80 20.96 7.73
CA LEU A 293 1.12 20.38 8.88
C LEU A 293 1.35 21.24 10.14
N GLY A 294 0.26 21.65 10.79
CA GLY A 294 0.23 22.46 12.01
C GLY A 294 -0.42 21.75 13.19
N PRO A 295 -0.74 22.51 14.25
CA PRO A 295 -1.87 22.24 15.14
C PRO A 295 -3.14 21.93 14.34
N ASP A 296 -4.01 21.09 14.90
CA ASP A 296 -5.39 20.75 14.42
C ASP A 296 -5.55 20.45 12.92
N SER A 297 -4.46 20.12 12.24
CA SER A 297 -4.42 19.90 10.80
C SER A 297 -4.90 18.51 10.43
N SER A 298 -5.96 18.43 9.62
CA SER A 298 -6.37 17.20 8.95
C SER A 298 -5.96 17.19 7.48
N LYS A 299 -5.44 16.06 7.01
CA LYS A 299 -5.14 15.80 5.59
C LYS A 299 -5.44 14.35 5.24
N SER A 300 -5.94 14.12 4.03
CA SER A 300 -6.19 12.80 3.47
C SER A 300 -5.49 12.63 2.13
N TYR A 301 -5.25 11.39 1.73
CA TYR A 301 -4.85 11.02 0.36
C TYR A 301 -5.31 9.61 0.01
N THR A 302 -5.46 9.32 -1.28
CA THR A 302 -5.64 7.96 -1.83
C THR A 302 -4.43 7.54 -2.64
N TYR A 303 -4.02 6.30 -2.47
CA TYR A 303 -3.12 5.61 -3.40
C TYR A 303 -3.66 4.21 -3.71
N TRP A 304 -3.10 3.58 -4.74
CA TRP A 304 -3.45 2.23 -5.16
C TRP A 304 -2.21 1.35 -5.17
N ILE A 305 -2.37 0.13 -4.64
CA ILE A 305 -1.39 -0.95 -4.71
C ILE A 305 -1.85 -1.90 -5.82
N ILE A 306 -0.96 -2.20 -6.77
CA ILE A 306 -1.23 -3.09 -7.90
C ILE A 306 -0.21 -4.22 -7.86
N ILE A 307 -0.69 -5.47 -7.91
CA ILE A 307 0.19 -6.66 -7.84
C ILE A 307 0.06 -7.46 -9.12
N GLY A 308 1.19 -7.89 -9.70
CA GLY A 308 1.21 -8.67 -10.93
C GLY A 308 2.49 -8.49 -11.72
N LYS A 309 2.48 -8.86 -13.00
CA LYS A 309 3.60 -8.55 -13.91
C LYS A 309 3.62 -7.06 -14.27
N LEU A 310 4.78 -6.53 -14.61
CA LEU A 310 4.97 -5.11 -14.93
C LEU A 310 4.01 -4.57 -16.01
N GLU A 311 3.77 -5.33 -17.08
CA GLU A 311 2.84 -4.95 -18.13
C GLU A 311 1.39 -4.82 -17.62
N VAL A 312 0.96 -5.74 -16.75
CA VAL A 312 -0.35 -5.71 -16.09
C VAL A 312 -0.44 -4.58 -15.07
N ILE A 313 0.65 -4.31 -14.34
CA ILE A 313 0.72 -3.17 -13.41
C ILE A 313 0.48 -1.87 -14.19
N ARG A 314 1.18 -1.63 -15.30
CA ARG A 314 0.99 -0.42 -16.11
C ARG A 314 -0.41 -0.32 -16.69
N GLU A 315 -0.96 -1.41 -17.23
CA GLU A 315 -2.32 -1.46 -17.76
C GLU A 315 -3.35 -1.03 -16.70
N LYS A 316 -3.26 -1.58 -15.48
CA LYS A 316 -4.19 -1.25 -14.39
C LYS A 316 -3.98 0.18 -13.89
N VAL A 317 -2.75 0.71 -13.88
CA VAL A 317 -2.48 2.13 -13.59
C VAL A 317 -3.10 3.05 -14.65
N TYR A 318 -3.01 2.71 -15.93
CA TYR A 318 -3.67 3.48 -17.01
C TYR A 318 -5.20 3.41 -16.87
N ASN A 319 -5.75 2.24 -16.55
CA ASN A 319 -7.18 2.07 -16.26
C ASN A 319 -7.64 2.87 -15.04
N LEU A 320 -6.82 2.97 -13.99
CA LEU A 320 -7.08 3.84 -12.83
C LEU A 320 -7.03 5.32 -13.21
N HIS A 321 -6.01 5.73 -13.96
CA HIS A 321 -5.84 7.11 -14.41
C HIS A 321 -7.04 7.58 -15.24
N PHE A 322 -7.43 6.84 -16.29
CA PHE A 322 -8.58 7.20 -17.14
C PHE A 322 -9.96 6.97 -16.50
N LYS A 323 -10.03 6.29 -15.34
CA LYS A 323 -11.24 6.17 -14.50
C LYS A 323 -11.51 7.43 -13.68
N PHE A 324 -10.46 8.13 -13.25
CA PHE A 324 -10.58 9.34 -12.42
C PHE A 324 -10.24 10.64 -13.17
N ASN A 325 -9.55 10.57 -14.31
CA ASN A 325 -9.20 11.69 -15.18
C ASN A 325 -9.70 11.34 -16.60
N ALA A 326 -10.97 11.62 -16.88
CA ALA A 326 -11.61 11.18 -18.13
C ALA A 326 -11.13 11.97 -19.37
N GLU A 327 -10.56 13.15 -19.17
CA GLU A 327 -10.10 14.08 -20.21
C GLU A 327 -8.74 13.70 -20.81
N ASP A 328 -7.89 12.99 -20.05
CA ASP A 328 -6.54 12.56 -20.48
C ASP A 328 -6.54 11.36 -21.47
N LYS A 329 -7.72 10.86 -21.86
CA LYS A 329 -7.84 9.65 -22.68
C LYS A 329 -7.13 9.78 -24.04
N PRO A 330 -6.52 8.70 -24.57
CA PRO A 330 -5.60 8.78 -25.71
C PRO A 330 -6.19 9.33 -27.01
#